data_AF-A0A971HZT7-F1
#
_entry.id   AF-A0A971HZT7-F1
#
_cell.length_a   1.000
_cell.length_b   1.000
_cell.length_c   1.000
_cell.angle_alpha   90.00
_cell.angle_beta   90.00
_cell.angle_gamma   90.00
#
_symmetry.space_group_name_H-M   'P 1'
#
loop_
_entity.id
_entity.type
_entity.pdbx_description
1 polymer ?
#
loop_
_entity_poly.entity_id
_entity_poly.type
_entity_poly.pdbx_seq_one_letter_code
_entity_poly.pdbx_strand_id
1 'polypeptide(L)'
;AVGQIAPQAEHLMLTTRQCLSRAIEVVQPGATLGDIGWAIQSHAEQAGYSIVRELTGHGVGHAFHELPQIFHTGRPGKGLVLVPGMVFTIEPMLNAGAQAIKRLDDGWTIVTADGSLSAQYEQTLLVTDTGVRSLTPFSLEPL
;
A
#
# COMPACT_ATOMS: atom_id res chain seq x y z
N ALA A 1 16.12 -7.07 5.08
CA ALA A 1 17.15 -6.86 4.05
C ALA A 1 18.08 -8.09 4.02
N VAL A 2 18.71 -8.39 2.88
CA VAL A 2 19.72 -9.46 2.81
C VAL A 2 21.11 -8.80 2.88
N GLY A 3 21.78 -8.92 4.02
CA GLY A 3 23.08 -8.30 4.26
C GLY A 3 23.03 -6.77 4.41
N GLN A 4 24.17 -6.12 4.17
CA GLN A 4 24.28 -4.67 4.12
C GLN A 4 23.70 -4.13 2.82
N ILE A 5 22.87 -3.10 2.90
CA ILE A 5 22.19 -2.50 1.75
C ILE A 5 22.63 -1.06 1.55
N ALA A 6 22.46 -0.55 0.33
CA ALA A 6 22.70 0.85 0.04
C ALA A 6 21.69 1.76 0.80
N PRO A 7 22.08 2.95 1.27
CA PRO A 7 21.19 3.86 2.00
C PRO A 7 19.89 4.17 1.24
N GLN A 8 19.95 4.32 -0.08
CA GLN A 8 18.77 4.56 -0.91
C GLN A 8 17.73 3.43 -0.86
N ALA A 9 18.17 2.18 -0.72
CA ALA A 9 17.28 1.02 -0.56
C ALA A 9 16.67 0.99 0.84
N GLU A 10 17.44 1.35 1.87
CA GLU A 10 16.94 1.48 3.24
C GLU A 10 15.86 2.57 3.33
N HIS A 11 16.10 3.74 2.75
CA HIS A 11 15.12 4.83 2.68
C HIS A 11 13.85 4.41 1.91
N LEU A 12 13.98 3.71 0.77
CA LEU A 12 12.82 3.21 0.03
C LEU A 12 11.99 2.25 0.88
N MET A 13 12.65 1.29 1.53
CA MET A 13 11.98 0.32 2.41
C MET A 13 11.28 1.01 3.59
N LEU A 14 11.94 1.97 4.23
CA LEU A 14 11.38 2.73 5.34
C LEU A 14 10.16 3.55 4.91
N THR A 15 10.27 4.31 3.81
CA THR A 15 9.18 5.14 3.31
C THR A 15 7.97 4.30 2.88
N THR A 16 8.20 3.14 2.26
CA THR A 16 7.11 2.21 1.88
C THR A 16 6.37 1.71 3.13
N ARG A 17 7.10 1.34 4.18
CA ARG A 17 6.50 0.92 5.46
C ARG A 17 5.71 2.05 6.12
N GLN A 18 6.24 3.28 6.08
CA GLN A 18 5.56 4.46 6.59
C GLN A 18 4.29 4.80 5.80
N CYS A 19 4.26 4.55 4.48
CA CYS A 19 3.04 4.68 3.68
C CYS A 19 1.96 3.72 4.17
N LEU A 20 2.32 2.46 4.41
CA LEU A 20 1.39 1.48 4.97
C LEU A 20 0.89 1.91 6.36
N SER A 21 1.77 2.35 7.26
CA SER A 21 1.39 2.85 8.60
C SER A 21 0.38 3.98 8.53
N ARG A 22 0.68 5.02 7.75
CA ARG A 22 -0.22 6.17 7.60
C ARG A 22 -1.55 5.82 6.96
N ALA A 23 -1.56 4.90 6.00
CA ALA A 23 -2.80 4.40 5.44
C ALA A 23 -3.65 3.65 6.46
N ILE A 24 -3.05 2.84 7.33
CA ILE A 24 -3.76 2.13 8.40
C ILE A 24 -4.35 3.13 9.41
N GLU A 25 -3.62 4.19 9.77
CA GLU A 25 -4.07 5.22 10.72
C GLU A 25 -5.38 5.92 10.30
N VAL A 26 -5.66 6.02 8.99
CA VAL A 26 -6.90 6.63 8.49
C VAL A 26 -8.07 5.65 8.39
N VAL A 27 -7.84 4.34 8.59
CA VAL A 27 -8.89 3.32 8.50
C VAL A 27 -9.76 3.34 9.75
N GLN A 28 -11.01 3.75 9.55
CA GLN A 28 -12.06 3.71 10.57
C GLN A 28 -13.44 3.78 9.88
N PRO A 29 -14.53 3.42 10.57
CA PRO A 29 -15.88 3.64 10.07
C PRO A 29 -16.10 5.09 9.62
N GLY A 30 -16.65 5.27 8.42
CA GLY A 30 -16.93 6.58 7.83
C GLY A 30 -15.77 7.18 7.02
N ALA A 31 -14.54 6.68 7.14
CA ALA A 31 -13.46 7.03 6.21
C ALA A 31 -13.74 6.48 4.80
N THR A 32 -13.02 6.95 3.79
CA THR A 32 -13.21 6.54 2.39
C THR A 32 -11.96 5.88 1.81
N LEU A 33 -12.13 5.06 0.76
CA LEU A 33 -10.99 4.48 0.03
C LEU A 33 -10.03 5.54 -0.53
N GLY A 34 -10.54 6.72 -0.88
CA GLY A 34 -9.73 7.84 -1.33
C GLY A 34 -8.84 8.43 -0.23
N ASP A 35 -9.24 8.33 1.04
CA ASP A 35 -8.41 8.75 2.17
C ASP A 35 -7.19 7.85 2.33
N ILE A 36 -7.36 6.53 2.18
CA ILE A 36 -6.26 5.54 2.18
C ILE A 36 -5.25 5.87 1.07
N GLY A 37 -5.75 6.01 -0.17
CA GLY A 37 -4.89 6.32 -1.30
C GLY A 37 -4.18 7.67 -1.16
N TRP A 38 -4.85 8.68 -0.60
CA TRP A 38 -4.24 9.99 -0.33
C TRP A 38 -3.15 9.92 0.74
N ALA A 39 -3.35 9.16 1.82
CA ALA A 39 -2.37 8.99 2.89
C ALA A 39 -1.06 8.36 2.37
N ILE A 40 -1.17 7.37 1.49
CA ILE A 40 0.01 6.78 0.81
C ILE A 40 0.62 7.79 -0.15
N GLN A 41 -0.20 8.35 -1.05
CA GLN A 41 0.30 9.17 -2.14
C GLN A 41 1.04 10.41 -1.66
N SER A 42 0.44 11.14 -0.71
CA SER A 42 1.04 12.36 -0.16
C SER A 42 2.42 12.10 0.47
N HIS A 43 2.57 10.99 1.22
CA HIS A 43 3.86 10.65 1.83
C HIS A 43 4.90 10.17 0.81
N ALA A 44 4.50 9.27 -0.10
CA ALA A 44 5.39 8.72 -1.12
C ALA A 44 5.94 9.82 -2.04
N GLU A 45 5.06 10.68 -2.57
CA GLU A 45 5.45 11.74 -3.49
C GLU A 45 6.29 12.82 -2.80
N GLN A 46 5.98 13.18 -1.54
CA GLN A 46 6.80 14.11 -0.76
C GLN A 46 8.22 13.57 -0.51
N ALA A 47 8.35 12.26 -0.35
CA ALA A 47 9.65 11.58 -0.21
C ALA A 47 10.38 11.33 -1.55
N GLY A 48 9.79 11.75 -2.68
CA GLY A 48 10.39 11.63 -4.01
C GLY A 48 10.23 10.26 -4.67
N TYR A 49 9.33 9.41 -4.17
CA TYR A 49 9.03 8.11 -4.76
C TYR A 49 7.77 8.15 -5.62
N SER A 50 7.72 7.29 -6.64
CA SER A 50 6.49 7.07 -7.41
C SER A 50 5.75 5.81 -6.93
N ILE A 51 4.49 5.69 -7.29
CA ILE A 51 3.58 4.65 -6.78
C ILE A 51 3.10 3.82 -7.98
N VAL A 52 3.11 2.50 -7.85
CA VAL A 52 2.50 1.60 -8.84
C VAL A 52 0.99 1.80 -8.82
N ARG A 53 0.35 1.96 -9.98
CA ARG A 53 -1.09 2.30 -10.08
C ARG A 53 -1.95 1.16 -10.62
N GLU A 54 -1.30 0.21 -11.28
CA GLU A 54 -1.92 -0.94 -11.94
C GLU A 54 -2.20 -2.10 -10.98
N LEU A 55 -1.50 -2.11 -9.84
CA LEU A 55 -1.66 -3.10 -8.78
C LEU A 55 -2.22 -2.39 -7.54
N THR A 56 -3.19 -3.02 -6.88
CA THR A 56 -3.96 -2.43 -5.79
C THR A 56 -4.10 -3.43 -4.66
N GLY A 57 -4.43 -2.95 -3.46
CA GLY A 57 -5.01 -3.83 -2.45
C GLY A 57 -6.39 -4.33 -2.87
N HIS A 58 -6.92 -5.28 -2.12
CA HIS A 58 -8.17 -5.95 -2.45
C HIS A 58 -8.94 -6.38 -1.21
N GLY A 59 -10.26 -6.57 -1.34
CA GLY A 59 -11.02 -7.34 -0.38
C GLY A 59 -10.49 -8.77 -0.32
N VAL A 60 -10.52 -9.38 0.86
CA VAL A 60 -10.06 -10.76 1.07
C VAL A 60 -10.87 -11.43 2.17
N GLY A 61 -11.25 -12.68 1.94
CA GLY A 61 -12.04 -13.46 2.89
C GLY A 61 -12.59 -14.72 2.25
N HIS A 62 -13.72 -14.58 1.57
CA HIS A 62 -14.34 -15.72 0.88
C HIS A 62 -13.59 -16.09 -0.40
N ALA A 63 -13.25 -15.09 -1.21
CA ALA A 63 -12.29 -15.24 -2.30
C ALA A 63 -10.91 -14.69 -1.90
N PHE A 64 -9.89 -15.11 -2.65
CA PHE A 64 -8.53 -14.62 -2.43
C PHE A 64 -8.43 -13.12 -2.76
N HIS A 65 -8.88 -12.72 -3.95
CA HIS A 65 -9.06 -11.31 -4.31
C HIS A 65 -10.56 -11.06 -4.60
N GLU A 66 -11.16 -10.12 -3.88
CA GLU A 66 -12.53 -9.65 -4.08
C GLU A 66 -12.62 -8.13 -3.95
N LEU A 67 -13.81 -7.57 -4.19
CA LEU A 67 -14.04 -6.14 -3.94
C LEU A 67 -13.98 -5.84 -2.43
N PRO A 68 -13.60 -4.62 -2.04
CA PRO A 68 -13.23 -3.48 -2.90
C PRO A 68 -11.79 -3.53 -3.41
N GLN A 69 -11.51 -2.81 -4.50
CA GLN A 69 -10.13 -2.49 -4.90
C GLN A 69 -9.63 -1.30 -4.09
N ILE A 70 -8.44 -1.42 -3.49
CA ILE A 70 -7.84 -0.42 -2.62
C ILE A 70 -6.68 0.26 -3.37
N PHE A 71 -6.98 1.37 -4.05
CA PHE A 71 -5.96 2.13 -4.78
C PHE A 71 -4.99 2.83 -3.81
N HIS A 72 -3.70 2.81 -4.15
CA HIS A 72 -2.65 3.49 -3.38
C HIS A 72 -2.45 4.96 -3.77
N THR A 73 -3.39 5.50 -4.56
CA THR A 73 -3.52 6.93 -4.88
C THR A 73 -4.97 7.33 -4.72
N GLY A 74 -5.25 8.56 -4.28
CA GLY A 74 -6.61 8.93 -3.92
C GLY A 74 -6.84 10.42 -3.76
N ARG A 75 -8.10 10.77 -3.49
CA ARG A 75 -8.51 12.13 -3.09
C ARG A 75 -9.31 12.01 -1.79
N PRO A 76 -9.07 12.86 -0.78
CA PRO A 76 -9.79 12.79 0.49
C PRO A 76 -11.31 12.80 0.32
N GLY A 77 -12.00 11.97 1.10
CA GLY A 77 -13.47 11.86 1.11
C GLY A 77 -14.09 11.33 -0.19
N LYS A 78 -13.34 10.63 -1.04
CA LYS A 78 -13.84 10.06 -2.32
C LYS A 78 -13.80 8.54 -2.31
N GLY A 79 -14.71 7.94 -3.07
CA GLY A 79 -14.80 6.49 -3.20
C GLY A 79 -15.73 5.86 -2.15
N LEU A 80 -15.62 4.55 -1.97
CA LEU A 80 -16.46 3.78 -1.06
C LEU A 80 -16.17 4.16 0.39
N VAL A 81 -17.24 4.28 1.19
CA VAL A 81 -17.18 4.53 2.63
C VAL A 81 -16.95 3.23 3.38
N LEU A 82 -15.96 3.22 4.27
CA LEU A 82 -15.62 2.08 5.11
C LEU A 82 -16.67 1.88 6.20
N VAL A 83 -17.08 0.62 6.39
CA VAL A 83 -18.03 0.22 7.43
C VAL A 83 -17.46 -0.93 8.26
N PRO A 84 -17.88 -1.08 9.53
CA PRO A 84 -17.45 -2.20 10.37
C PRO A 84 -17.71 -3.55 9.70
N GLY A 85 -16.78 -4.49 9.88
CA GLY A 85 -16.84 -5.83 9.31
C GLY A 85 -16.17 -5.98 7.94
N MET A 86 -15.80 -4.89 7.27
CA MET A 86 -15.02 -4.97 6.03
C MET A 86 -13.62 -5.54 6.30
N VAL A 87 -13.17 -6.44 5.42
CA VAL A 87 -11.82 -7.01 5.44
C VAL A 87 -11.15 -6.80 4.09
N PHE A 88 -9.96 -6.19 4.09
CA PHE A 88 -9.21 -5.89 2.88
C PHE A 88 -7.71 -5.72 3.16
N THR A 89 -6.90 -5.71 2.12
CA THR A 89 -5.45 -5.49 2.18
C THR A 89 -5.11 -4.03 1.89
N ILE A 90 -4.09 -3.51 2.58
CA ILE A 90 -3.37 -2.31 2.15
C ILE A 90 -1.94 -2.76 1.87
N GLU A 91 -1.49 -2.57 0.64
CA GLU A 91 -0.26 -3.19 0.11
C GLU A 91 0.58 -2.26 -0.80
N PRO A 92 0.94 -1.03 -0.36
CA PRO A 92 1.56 -0.04 -1.22
C PRO A 92 2.87 -0.51 -1.84
N MET A 93 3.01 -0.28 -3.13
CA MET A 93 4.23 -0.53 -3.91
C MET A 93 4.82 0.80 -4.38
N LEU A 94 6.02 1.13 -3.88
CA LEU A 94 6.74 2.35 -4.25
C LEU A 94 7.93 2.02 -5.13
N ASN A 95 8.13 2.80 -6.19
CA ASN A 95 9.29 2.74 -7.06
C ASN A 95 10.27 3.88 -6.74
N ALA A 96 11.56 3.57 -6.76
CA ALA A 96 12.64 4.55 -6.66
C ALA A 96 12.72 5.47 -7.89
N GLY A 97 12.30 4.98 -9.06
CA GLY A 97 12.26 5.72 -10.31
C GLY A 97 10.84 6.06 -10.76
N ALA A 98 10.56 5.85 -12.05
CA ALA A 98 9.27 6.16 -12.67
C ALA A 98 8.15 5.19 -12.25
N GLN A 99 6.90 5.65 -12.37
CA GLN A 99 5.70 4.86 -12.01
C GLN A 99 5.48 3.64 -12.93
N ALA A 100 6.00 3.68 -14.16
CA ALA A 100 5.67 2.70 -15.18
C ALA A 100 6.25 1.31 -14.83
N ILE A 101 5.42 0.28 -15.00
CA ILE A 101 5.80 -1.12 -14.81
C ILE A 101 5.73 -1.88 -16.14
N LYS A 102 6.38 -3.05 -16.19
CA LYS A 102 6.24 -4.03 -17.27
C LYS A 102 6.09 -5.43 -16.70
N ARG A 103 5.28 -6.26 -17.36
CA ARG A 103 5.19 -7.69 -17.08
C ARG A 103 6.14 -8.44 -18.01
N LEU A 104 6.90 -9.38 -17.47
CA LEU A 104 7.84 -10.20 -18.23
C LEU A 104 7.13 -11.33 -18.98
N ASP A 105 7.87 -12.00 -19.87
CA ASP A 105 7.36 -13.06 -20.74
C ASP A 105 6.93 -14.33 -19.99
N ASP A 106 7.31 -14.46 -18.72
CA ASP A 106 6.82 -15.53 -17.84
C ASP A 106 5.33 -15.37 -17.47
N GLY A 107 4.73 -14.23 -17.80
CA GLY A 107 3.32 -13.93 -17.57
C GLY A 107 2.97 -13.51 -16.14
N TRP A 108 3.97 -13.36 -15.25
CA TRP A 108 3.76 -13.10 -13.83
C TRP A 108 4.65 -11.99 -13.29
N THR A 109 5.94 -12.02 -13.58
CA THR A 109 6.90 -11.11 -12.96
C THR A 109 6.65 -9.69 -13.43
N ILE A 110 6.42 -8.80 -12.47
CA ILE A 110 6.26 -7.36 -12.70
C ILE A 110 7.53 -6.66 -12.23
N VAL A 111 8.09 -5.83 -13.10
CA VAL A 111 9.27 -5.02 -12.80
C VAL A 111 9.02 -3.57 -13.17
N THR A 112 9.78 -2.66 -12.58
CA THR A 112 9.83 -1.27 -13.02
C THR A 112 10.31 -1.19 -14.47
N ALA A 113 9.69 -0.33 -15.26
CA ALA A 113 10.03 -0.19 -16.68
C ALA A 113 11.46 0.37 -16.88
N ASP A 114 11.93 1.18 -15.94
CA ASP A 114 13.26 1.80 -15.94
C ASP A 114 14.34 0.98 -15.20
N GLY A 115 13.98 -0.17 -14.61
CA GLY A 115 14.90 -1.03 -13.86
C GLY A 115 15.29 -0.51 -12.47
N SER A 116 14.63 0.54 -11.97
CA SER A 116 14.81 1.04 -10.61
C SER A 116 14.28 0.07 -9.55
N LEU A 117 14.72 0.23 -8.29
CA LEU A 117 14.23 -0.57 -7.17
C LEU A 117 12.76 -0.29 -6.88
N SER A 118 12.05 -1.30 -6.39
CA SER A 118 10.69 -1.18 -5.85
C SER A 118 10.60 -1.92 -4.51
N ALA A 119 9.73 -1.44 -3.62
CA ALA A 119 9.47 -2.08 -2.33
C ALA A 119 7.97 -2.13 -2.06
N GLN A 120 7.55 -3.16 -1.31
CA GLN A 120 6.17 -3.37 -0.89
C GLN A 120 6.13 -3.85 0.56
N TYR A 121 5.06 -3.45 1.26
CA TYR A 121 4.62 -4.05 2.52
C TYR A 121 3.11 -4.22 2.47
N GLU A 122 2.58 -5.22 3.16
CA GLU A 122 1.15 -5.52 3.15
C GLU A 122 0.65 -5.92 4.53
N GLN A 123 -0.55 -5.43 4.90
CA GLN A 123 -1.31 -6.02 5.98
C GLN A 123 -2.78 -6.23 5.57
N THR A 124 -3.36 -7.34 6.03
CA THR A 124 -4.81 -7.57 6.00
C THR A 124 -5.46 -6.90 7.21
N LEU A 125 -6.49 -6.10 6.97
CA LEU A 125 -7.13 -5.26 7.98
C LEU A 125 -8.61 -5.62 8.10
N LEU A 126 -9.13 -5.56 9.33
CA LEU A 126 -10.54 -5.57 9.65
C LEU A 126 -10.95 -4.18 10.13
N VAL A 127 -11.95 -3.58 9.50
CA VAL A 127 -12.62 -2.38 10.05
C VAL A 127 -13.47 -2.80 11.24
N THR A 128 -13.22 -2.23 12.41
CA THR A 128 -13.98 -2.49 13.63
C THR A 128 -15.01 -1.38 13.86
N ASP A 129 -15.85 -1.49 14.89
CA ASP A 129 -16.85 -0.46 15.22
C ASP A 129 -16.26 0.91 15.55
N THR A 130 -14.98 0.96 15.95
CA THR A 130 -14.31 2.18 16.43
C THR A 130 -12.99 2.47 15.74
N GLY A 131 -12.59 1.69 14.73
CA GLY A 131 -11.31 1.87 14.05
C GLY A 131 -10.93 0.69 13.17
N VAL A 132 -9.70 0.21 13.34
CA VAL A 132 -9.12 -0.86 12.55
C VAL A 132 -8.34 -1.85 13.42
N ARG A 133 -8.33 -3.11 13.00
CA ARG A 133 -7.48 -4.16 13.56
C ARG A 133 -6.72 -4.85 12.44
N SER A 134 -5.40 -4.88 12.53
CA SER A 134 -4.58 -5.71 11.65
C SER A 134 -4.74 -7.19 12.02
N LEU A 135 -5.01 -8.02 11.02
CA LEU A 135 -5.10 -9.48 11.15
C LEU A 135 -3.76 -10.16 10.90
N THR A 136 -2.80 -9.45 10.29
CA THR A 136 -1.45 -9.91 9.99
C THR A 136 -0.41 -8.91 10.51
N PRO A 137 -0.37 -8.62 11.82
CA PRO A 137 0.44 -7.53 12.35
C PRO A 137 1.94 -7.85 12.30
N PHE A 138 2.72 -6.83 11.97
CA PHE A 138 4.16 -6.73 12.26
C PHE A 138 4.48 -5.28 12.62
N SER A 139 5.66 -5.04 13.20
CA SER A 139 6.07 -3.69 13.59
C SER A 139 6.18 -2.77 12.37
N LEU A 140 5.41 -1.68 12.39
CA LEU A 140 5.50 -0.61 11.39
C LEU A 140 6.47 0.50 11.81
N GLU A 141 6.97 0.45 13.04
CA GLU A 141 8.05 1.31 13.50
C GLU A 141 9.35 1.01 12.75
N PRO A 142 10.22 2.01 12.57
CA PRO A 142 11.60 1.78 12.13
C PRO A 142 12.30 0.82 13.11
N LEU A 143 13.17 -0.05 12.57
CA LEU A 143 14.09 -0.85 13.38
C LEU A 143 15.27 0.01 13.85
#